data_AF-A0A926DAA7-F1
#
_entry.id   AF-A0A926DAA7-F1
#
_cell.length_a   1.000
_cell.length_b   1.000
_cell.length_c   1.000
_cell.angle_alpha   90.00
_cell.angle_beta   90.00
_cell.angle_gamma   90.00
#
_symmetry.space_group_name_H-M   'P 1'
#
loop_
_entity.id
_entity.type
_entity.pdbx_description
1 polymer ?
#
loop_
_entity_poly.entity_id
_entity_poly.type
_entity_poly.pdbx_seq_one_letter_code
_entity_poly.pdbx_strand_id
1 'polypeptide(L)' 'MTSKEIISTLMRMQSVTNAEMAARLGITQAALWDRLNQRKTDNMTIKKFSEMLEILGYKVVVIPKKSYISESDIEID' A
#
# COMPACT_ATOMS: atom_id res chain seq x y z
N MET A 1 11.04 2.70 -5.06
CA MET A 1 10.29 2.69 -3.77
C MET A 1 9.62 1.33 -3.62
N THR A 2 9.60 0.71 -2.44
CA THR A 2 8.90 -0.58 -2.26
C THR A 2 7.40 -0.39 -2.08
N SER A 3 6.59 -1.38 -2.48
CA SER A 3 5.13 -1.36 -2.31
C SER A 3 4.70 -1.11 -0.85
N LYS A 4 5.55 -1.49 0.10
CA LYS A 4 5.34 -1.31 1.55
C LYS A 4 5.51 0.15 1.99
N GLU A 5 6.48 0.86 1.41
CA GLU A 5 6.70 2.28 1.68
C GLU A 5 5.54 3.12 1.17
N ILE A 6 4.94 2.72 0.04
CA ILE A 6 3.76 3.38 -0.51
C ILE A 6 2.57 3.24 0.43
N ILE A 7 2.24 2.02 0.86
CA ILE A 7 1.14 1.81 1.82
C ILE A 7 1.41 2.59 3.11
N SER A 8 2.64 2.54 3.64
CA SER A 8 3.00 3.28 4.86
C SER A 8 2.87 4.79 4.70
N THR A 9 3.22 5.32 3.53
CA THR A 9 3.10 6.75 3.20
C THR A 9 1.64 7.16 3.05
N LEU A 10 0.84 6.37 2.32
CA LEU A 10 -0.59 6.61 2.15
C LEU A 10 -1.35 6.52 3.48
N MET A 11 -0.99 5.57 4.35
CA MET A 11 -1.54 5.47 5.70
C MET A 11 -1.23 6.72 6.53
N ARG A 12 0.01 7.23 6.46
CA ARG A 12 0.39 8.48 7.14
C ARG A 12 -0.35 9.69 6.59
N MET A 13 -0.47 9.81 5.27
CA MET A 13 -1.19 10.91 4.62
C MET A 13 -2.67 10.94 5.01
N GLN A 14 -3.32 9.79 5.13
CA GLN A 14 -4.72 9.69 5.52
C GLN A 14 -4.95 9.55 7.03
N SER A 15 -3.90 9.63 7.85
CA SER A 15 -3.96 9.35 9.30
C SER A 15 -4.61 8.00 9.64
N VAL A 16 -4.51 7.02 8.74
CA VAL A 16 -5.03 5.67 8.96
C VAL A 16 -4.06 4.93 9.87
N THR A 17 -4.55 4.53 11.04
CA THR A 17 -3.75 3.76 12.00
C THR A 17 -3.61 2.31 11.55
N ASN A 18 -2.54 1.64 12.00
CA ASN A 18 -2.38 0.19 11.80
C ASN A 18 -3.58 -0.60 12.36
N ALA A 19 -4.19 -0.11 13.44
CA ALA A 19 -5.40 -0.69 14.02
C ALA A 19 -6.59 -0.64 13.06
N GLU A 20 -6.83 0.53 12.47
CA GLU A 20 -7.95 0.75 11.56
C GLU A 20 -7.76 0.00 10.24
N MET A 21 -6.55 0.03 9.67
CA MET A 21 -6.27 -0.74 8.46
C MET A 21 -6.36 -2.25 8.70
N ALA A 22 -5.87 -2.75 9.83
CA ALA A 22 -5.98 -4.16 10.17
C ALA A 22 -7.44 -4.59 10.35
N ALA A 23 -8.25 -3.74 11.01
CA ALA A 23 -9.68 -3.97 11.17
C ALA A 23 -10.41 -4.01 9.81
N ARG A 24 -10.12 -3.07 8.90
CA ARG A 24 -10.72 -3.04 7.56
C ARG A 24 -10.28 -4.22 6.67
N LEU A 25 -9.05 -4.70 6.86
CA LEU A 25 -8.53 -5.90 6.19
C LEU A 25 -9.02 -7.22 6.81
N GLY A 26 -9.70 -7.17 7.97
CA GLY A 26 -10.07 -8.37 8.72
C GLY A 26 -8.88 -9.18 9.24
N ILE A 27 -7.74 -8.53 9.48
CA ILE A 27 -6.51 -9.17 9.98
C ILE A 27 -6.11 -8.58 11.34
N THR A 28 -5.22 -9.26 12.05
CA THR A 28 -4.66 -8.72 13.30
C THR A 28 -3.64 -7.61 13.01
N GLN A 29 -3.49 -6.66 13.94
CA GLN A 29 -2.46 -5.62 13.83
C GLN A 29 -1.05 -6.21 13.68
N ALA A 30 -0.77 -7.32 14.36
CA ALA A 30 0.48 -8.05 14.22
C ALA A 30 0.65 -8.64 12.82
N ALA A 31 -0.42 -9.16 12.20
CA ALA A 31 -0.38 -9.66 10.82
C ALA A 31 -0.23 -8.52 9.79
N LEU A 32 -0.81 -7.35 10.04
CA LEU A 32 -0.56 -6.16 9.23
C LEU A 32 0.90 -5.70 9.36
N TRP A 33 1.40 -5.65 10.59
CA TRP A 33 2.78 -5.28 10.86
C TRP A 33 3.77 -6.26 10.23
N ASP A 34 3.51 -7.57 10.29
CA ASP A 34 4.34 -8.60 9.63
C ASP A 34 4.31 -8.45 8.09
N ARG A 35 3.18 -8.03 7.51
CA ARG A 35 3.06 -7.71 6.07
C ARG A 35 3.82 -6.43 5.66
N LEU A 36 3.78 -5.40 6.51
CA LEU A 36 4.48 -4.13 6.29
C LEU A 36 5.97 -4.22 6.65
N ASN A 37 6.37 -5.22 7.45
CA ASN A 37 7.76 -5.39 7.85
C ASN A 37 8.63 -5.80 6.65
N GLN A 38 9.63 -4.98 6.36
CA GLN A 38 10.55 -5.17 5.23
C GLN A 38 11.48 -6.37 5.42
N ARG A 39 11.69 -6.86 6.64
CA ARG A 39 12.68 -7.93 6.95
C ARG A 39 12.29 -9.37 6.56
N LYS A 40 11.02 -9.66 6.28
CA LYS A 40 10.55 -11.06 6.13
C LYS A 40 10.23 -11.52 4.71
N THR A 41 9.85 -10.63 3.79
CA THR A 41 9.56 -11.02 2.41
C THR A 41 9.57 -9.80 1.50
N ASP A 42 10.46 -9.77 0.52
CA ASP A 42 10.62 -8.63 -0.40
C ASP A 42 9.37 -8.38 -1.27
N ASN A 43 8.63 -9.44 -1.60
CA ASN A 43 7.54 -9.37 -2.57
C ASN A 43 6.16 -9.49 -1.91
N MET A 44 5.55 -8.35 -1.57
CA MET A 44 4.11 -8.30 -1.37
C MET A 44 3.42 -8.54 -2.72
N THR A 45 2.60 -9.58 -2.82
CA THR A 45 1.86 -9.88 -4.06
C THR A 45 0.99 -8.68 -4.46
N ILE A 46 0.92 -8.37 -5.76
CA ILE A 46 0.07 -7.29 -6.31
C ILE A 46 -1.38 -7.41 -5.80
N LYS A 47 -1.89 -8.64 -5.63
CA LYS A 47 -3.21 -8.88 -5.04
C LYS A 47 -3.38 -8.25 -3.66
N LYS A 48 -2.44 -8.53 -2.73
CA LYS A 48 -2.46 -7.96 -1.37
C LYS A 48 -2.26 -6.44 -1.39
N PHE A 49 -1.42 -5.95 -2.31
CA PHE A 49 -1.23 -4.51 -2.50
C PHE A 49 -2.51 -3.82 -2.97
N SER A 50 -3.19 -4.38 -3.95
CA SER A 50 -4.47 -3.88 -4.47
C SER A 50 -5.54 -3.87 -3.38
N GLU A 51 -5.65 -4.94 -2.58
CA GLU A 51 -6.61 -5.02 -1.46
C GLU A 51 -6.36 -3.91 -0.41
N MET A 52 -5.09 -3.62 -0.10
CA MET A 52 -4.73 -2.54 0.82
C MET A 52 -4.99 -1.15 0.23
N LEU A 53 -4.71 -0.96 -1.06
CA LEU A 53 -4.98 0.29 -1.76
C LEU A 53 -6.48 0.57 -1.86
N GLU A 54 -7.29 -0.44 -2.12
CA GLU A 54 -8.75 -0.32 -2.23
C GLU A 54 -9.35 0.22 -0.91
N ILE A 55 -8.86 -0.27 0.23
CA ILE A 55 -9.25 0.21 1.57
C ILE A 55 -8.86 1.68 1.80
N LEU A 56 -7.76 2.11 1.18
CA LEU A 56 -7.27 3.49 1.21
C LEU A 56 -7.92 4.36 0.11
N GLY A 57 -8.83 3.82 -0.69
CA GLY A 57 -9.48 4.53 -1.80
C GLY A 57 -8.61 4.69 -3.06
N TYR A 58 -7.51 3.95 -3.16
CA TYR A 58 -6.61 3.95 -4.32
C TYR A 58 -6.82 2.70 -5.18
N LYS A 59 -6.51 2.82 -6.47
CA LYS A 59 -6.49 1.71 -7.43
C LYS A 59 -5.13 1.58 -8.07
N VAL A 60 -4.72 0.35 -8.38
CA VAL A 60 -3.51 0.09 -9.17
C VAL A 60 -3.86 0.25 -10.66
N VAL A 61 -3.10 1.07 -11.38
CA VAL A 61 -3.22 1.24 -12.83
C VAL A 61 -1.87 0.97 -13.49
N VAL A 62 -1.89 0.30 -14.63
CA VAL A 62 -0.69 0.10 -15.47
C VAL A 62 -0.76 1.09 -16.62
N ILE A 63 0.20 2.02 -16.65
CA ILE A 63 0.30 3.06 -17.69
C ILE A 63 1.65 2.95 -18.41
N PRO A 64 1.75 3.31 -19.71
CA PRO A 64 3.03 3.38 -20.40
C PRO A 64 4.02 4.31 -19.67
N LYS A 65 5.31 3.96 -19.62
CA LYS A 65 6.36 4.75 -18.93
C LYS A 65 6.50 6.22 -19.40
N LYS A 66 5.97 6.54 -20.59
CA LYS A 66 5.96 7.91 -21.15
C LYS A 66 4.67 8.68 -20.84
N SER A 67 3.76 8.12 -20.05
CA SER A 67 2.51 8.76 -19.68
C SER A 67 2.76 9.86 -18.66
N TYR A 68 1.93 10.89 -18.71
CA TYR A 68 1.96 11.95 -17.72
C TYR A 68 1.51 11.42 -16.35
N ILE A 69 2.30 11.71 -15.31
CA ILE A 69 2.02 11.40 -13.91
C ILE A 69 1.74 12.74 -13.25
N SER A 70 0.54 12.93 -12.72
CA SER A 70 0.17 14.15 -12.00
C SER A 70 0.82 14.19 -10.62
N GLU A 71 0.82 15.35 -9.96
CA GLU A 71 1.38 15.49 -8.60
C GLU A 71 0.66 14.63 -7.54
N SER A 72 -0.55 14.17 -7.84
CA SER A 72 -1.33 13.28 -6.96
C SER A 72 -1.09 11.80 -7.24
N ASP A 73 -0.36 11.48 -8.31
CA ASP A 73 -0.05 10.11 -8.70
C ASP A 73 1.27 9.65 -8.06
N ILE A 74 1.35 8.37 -7.72
CA ILE A 74 2.54 7.77 -7.14
C ILE A 74 3.15 6.84 -8.19
N GLU A 75 4.35 7.17 -8.67
CA GLU A 75 5.15 6.29 -9.53
C GLU A 75 5.94 5.27 -8.68
N ILE A 76 6.02 4.04 -9.19
CA ILE A 76 6.81 2.96 -8.60
C ILE A 76 7.87 2.54 -9.64
N ASP A 77 9.12 2.96 -9.43
CA ASP A 77 10.31 2.44 -10.13
C ASP A 77 11.09 1.50 -9.19
#